data_AF-A0A7C3SK38-F1
#
_entry.id   AF-A0A7C3SK38-F1
#
_cell.length_a   1.000
_cell.length_b   1.000
_cell.length_c   1.000
_cell.angle_alpha   90.00
_cell.angle_beta   90.00
_cell.angle_gamma   90.00
#
_symmetry.space_group_name_H-M   'P 1'
#
loop_
_entity.id
_entity.type
_entity.pdbx_description
1 polymer ?
#
loop_
_entity_poly.entity_id
_entity_poly.type
_entity_poly.pdbx_seq_one_letter_code
_entity_poly.pdbx_strand_id
1 'polypeptide(L)'
;MPAHLTLRLTAVSHSLLARNRKVTRRHSTWGRAVVGGLILVTAGVMLTSLIWAWINLQIVTLNYQISQAQETMKQYLEINRKLRVELSNLKAISRLEKLAAETYGMSAPQPRQVIYLP
;
A
#
# COMPACT_ATOMS: atom_id res chain seq x y z
N MET A 1 15.51 -102.41 -14.36
CA MET A 1 16.07 -101.42 -15.32
C MET A 1 15.00 -101.11 -16.36
N PRO A 2 14.80 -99.84 -16.75
CA PRO A 2 13.75 -99.00 -16.17
C PRO A 2 13.04 -98.11 -17.23
N ALA A 3 12.42 -97.03 -16.74
CA ALA A 3 11.96 -95.81 -17.44
C ALA A 3 10.55 -95.91 -18.04
N HIS A 4 9.58 -95.07 -17.69
CA HIS A 4 9.69 -93.65 -17.39
C HIS A 4 8.37 -93.16 -16.78
N LEU A 5 8.41 -92.65 -15.54
CA LEU A 5 7.32 -91.86 -14.98
C LEU A 5 7.28 -90.51 -15.70
N THR A 6 6.34 -90.32 -16.61
CA THR A 6 6.01 -89.00 -17.14
C THR A 6 4.83 -88.43 -16.36
N LEU A 7 5.18 -87.80 -15.25
CA LEU A 7 4.29 -86.91 -14.50
C LEU A 7 3.64 -85.92 -15.47
N ARG A 8 2.32 -86.04 -15.64
CA ARG A 8 1.50 -85.05 -16.34
C ARG A 8 1.45 -83.75 -15.52
N LEU A 9 2.48 -82.93 -15.68
CA LEU A 9 2.56 -81.54 -15.20
C LEU A 9 1.82 -80.55 -16.13
N THR A 10 0.78 -81.00 -16.85
CA THR A 10 0.08 -80.18 -17.84
C THR A 10 -1.08 -79.35 -17.31
N ALA A 11 -1.35 -79.35 -16.00
CA ALA A 11 -2.56 -78.73 -15.45
C ALA A 11 -2.37 -77.36 -14.76
N VAL A 12 -1.18 -76.74 -14.76
CA VAL A 12 -0.92 -75.53 -13.94
C VAL A 12 -0.54 -74.28 -14.74
N SER A 13 -0.38 -74.33 -16.07
CA SER A 13 0.15 -73.18 -16.82
C SER A 13 -0.90 -72.17 -17.33
N HIS A 14 -2.21 -72.39 -17.15
CA HIS A 14 -3.22 -71.55 -17.80
C HIS A 14 -3.86 -70.47 -16.91
N SER A 15 -3.65 -70.49 -15.59
CA SER A 15 -4.34 -69.56 -14.67
C SER A 15 -3.53 -68.32 -14.27
N LEU A 16 -2.27 -68.20 -14.72
CA LEU A 16 -1.41 -67.05 -14.39
C LEU A 16 -1.34 -65.98 -15.48
N LEU A 17 -2.02 -66.17 -16.62
CA LEU A 17 -2.05 -65.19 -17.69
C LEU A 17 -3.43 -64.54 -17.81
N ALA A 18 -3.38 -63.22 -17.80
CA ALA A 18 -4.46 -62.30 -18.18
C ALA A 18 -5.45 -61.88 -17.08
N ARG A 19 -4.93 -61.51 -15.91
CA ARG A 19 -5.43 -60.28 -15.24
C ARG A 19 -4.62 -59.07 -15.67
N ASN A 20 -4.33 -58.94 -16.96
CA ASN A 20 -3.94 -57.66 -17.54
C ASN A 20 -5.22 -56.83 -17.66
N ARG A 21 -5.64 -56.25 -16.53
CA ARG A 21 -6.70 -55.26 -16.46
C ARG A 21 -6.26 -54.15 -17.41
N LYS A 22 -6.79 -54.17 -18.64
CA LYS A 22 -6.66 -53.07 -19.58
C LYS A 22 -7.03 -51.82 -18.79
N VAL A 23 -6.03 -51.06 -18.38
CA VAL A 23 -6.20 -49.71 -17.89
C VAL A 23 -6.68 -48.99 -19.12
N THR A 24 -8.00 -49.00 -19.30
CA THR A 24 -8.68 -48.28 -20.35
C THR A 24 -8.12 -46.87 -20.25
N ARG A 25 -7.25 -46.51 -21.19
CA ARG A 25 -6.79 -45.13 -21.39
C ARG A 25 -8.04 -44.35 -21.74
N ARG A 26 -8.79 -43.96 -20.70
CA ARG A 26 -9.97 -43.12 -20.83
C ARG A 26 -9.44 -41.80 -21.37
N HIS A 27 -9.92 -41.49 -22.57
CA HIS A 27 -9.29 -40.57 -23.48
C HIS A 27 -8.99 -39.22 -22.82
N SER A 28 -7.74 -38.80 -23.00
CA SER A 28 -7.05 -37.69 -22.35
C SER A 28 -7.50 -36.31 -22.86
N THR A 29 -8.80 -36.02 -22.85
CA THR A 29 -9.32 -34.67 -23.17
C THR A 29 -9.60 -33.87 -21.90
N TRP A 30 -10.15 -34.51 -20.86
CA TRP A 30 -10.45 -33.85 -19.59
C TRP A 30 -9.18 -33.42 -18.84
N GLY A 31 -8.12 -34.24 -18.87
CA GLY A 31 -6.82 -33.85 -18.31
C GLY A 31 -6.19 -32.65 -19.02
N ARG A 32 -6.34 -32.55 -20.35
CA ARG A 32 -5.84 -31.39 -21.13
C ARG A 32 -6.62 -30.12 -20.82
N ALA A 33 -7.92 -30.22 -20.57
CA ALA A 33 -8.74 -29.10 -20.14
C ALA A 33 -8.37 -28.62 -18.73
N VAL A 34 -8.13 -29.55 -17.78
CA VAL A 34 -7.68 -29.21 -16.42
C VAL A 34 -6.30 -28.55 -16.45
N VAL A 35 -5.36 -29.10 -17.21
CA VAL A 35 -4.01 -28.51 -17.37
C VAL A 35 -4.09 -27.15 -18.05
N GLY A 36 -4.91 -26.99 -19.08
CA GLY A 36 -5.15 -25.70 -19.73
C GLY A 36 -5.73 -24.65 -18.78
N GLY A 37 -6.72 -25.04 -17.97
CA GLY A 37 -7.29 -24.16 -16.95
C GLY A 37 -6.26 -23.73 -15.90
N LEU A 38 -5.40 -24.66 -15.44
CA LEU A 38 -4.35 -24.36 -14.48
C LEU A 38 -3.36 -23.33 -15.05
N ILE A 39 -2.91 -23.53 -16.29
CA ILE A 39 -2.00 -22.59 -16.98
C ILE A 39 -2.62 -21.20 -17.10
N LEU A 40 -3.92 -21.12 -17.42
CA LEU A 40 -4.63 -19.86 -17.61
C LEU A 40 -4.77 -19.10 -16.28
N VAL A 41 -5.06 -19.82 -15.19
CA VAL A 41 -5.08 -19.24 -13.83
C VAL A 41 -3.69 -18.74 -13.44
N THR A 42 -2.64 -19.54 -13.65
CA THR A 42 -1.26 -19.12 -13.34
C THR A 42 -0.85 -17.89 -14.13
N ALA A 43 -1.17 -17.85 -15.43
CA ALA A 43 -0.92 -16.68 -16.28
C ALA A 43 -1.67 -15.44 -15.78
N GLY A 44 -2.93 -15.59 -15.37
CA GLY A 44 -3.73 -14.50 -14.80
C GLY A 44 -3.13 -13.95 -13.50
N VAL A 45 -2.66 -14.82 -12.61
CA VAL A 45 -1.97 -14.41 -11.37
C VAL A 45 -0.67 -13.67 -11.70
N MET A 46 0.09 -14.13 -12.69
CA MET A 46 1.33 -13.48 -13.09
C MET A 46 1.08 -12.07 -13.65
N LEU A 47 0.07 -11.92 -14.51
CA LEU A 47 -0.32 -10.62 -15.09
C LEU A 47 -0.81 -9.65 -14.02
N THR A 48 -1.67 -10.10 -13.10
CA THR A 48 -2.19 -9.27 -12.01
C THR A 48 -1.07 -8.83 -11.05
N SER A 49 -0.11 -9.70 -10.76
CA SER A 49 1.07 -9.33 -9.96
C SER A 49 1.91 -8.24 -10.63
N LEU A 50 2.06 -8.28 -11.95
CA LEU A 50 2.81 -7.28 -12.71
C LEU A 50 2.10 -5.92 -12.71
N ILE A 51 0.79 -5.93 -12.91
CA ILE A 51 -0.07 -4.73 -12.84
C ILE A 51 -0.02 -4.14 -11.43
N TRP A 52 -0.05 -4.98 -10.39
CA TRP A 52 0.02 -4.53 -9.01
C TRP A 52 1.34 -3.82 -8.69
N ALA A 53 2.47 -4.39 -9.14
CA ALA A 53 3.78 -3.75 -8.97
C ALA A 53 3.84 -2.39 -9.68
N TRP A 54 3.24 -2.28 -10.87
CA TRP A 54 3.15 -1.02 -11.62
C TRP A 54 2.33 0.04 -10.87
N ILE A 55 1.14 -0.32 -10.37
CA ILE A 55 0.29 0.58 -9.58
C ILE A 55 1.03 1.06 -8.32
N ASN A 56 1.75 0.16 -7.65
CA ASN A 56 2.48 0.48 -6.43
C ASN A 56 3.58 1.53 -6.70
N LEU A 57 4.29 1.42 -7.84
CA LEU A 57 5.26 2.43 -8.27
C LEU A 57 4.62 3.80 -8.48
N GLN A 58 3.41 3.82 -9.06
CA GLN A 58 2.64 5.04 -9.29
C GLN A 58 2.13 5.68 -8.00
N ILE A 59 1.76 4.86 -7.01
CA ILE A 59 1.34 5.34 -5.68
C ILE A 59 2.49 6.05 -4.97
N VAL A 60 3.72 5.56 -5.08
CA VAL A 60 4.90 6.19 -4.44
C VAL A 60 5.15 7.59 -5.01
N THR A 61 5.04 7.77 -6.33
CA THR A 61 5.24 9.09 -6.96
C THR A 61 4.08 10.04 -6.66
N LEU A 62 2.85 9.54 -6.57
CA LEU A 62 1.68 10.34 -6.20
C LEU A 62 1.72 10.80 -4.74
N ASN A 63 2.13 9.92 -3.83
CA ASN A 63 2.35 10.27 -2.42
C ASN A 63 3.47 11.31 -2.23
N TYR A 64 4.47 11.32 -3.10
CA TYR A 64 5.52 12.33 -3.08
C TYR A 64 4.98 13.72 -3.46
N GLN A 65 4.09 13.80 -4.47
CA GLN A 65 3.41 15.04 -4.83
C GLN A 65 2.47 15.53 -3.73
N ILE A 66 1.76 14.61 -3.07
CA ILE A 66 0.91 14.93 -1.91
C ILE A 66 1.76 15.48 -0.76
N SER A 67 2.92 14.87 -0.49
CA SER A 67 3.84 15.30 0.56
C SER A 67 4.40 16.71 0.29
N GLN A 68 4.80 16.99 -0.95
CA GLN A 68 5.24 18.33 -1.38
C GLN A 68 4.12 19.38 -1.20
N ALA A 69 2.89 19.06 -1.60
CA ALA A 69 1.75 19.96 -1.43
C ALA A 69 1.42 20.20 0.06
N GLN A 70 1.53 19.17 0.90
CA GLN A 70 1.33 19.30 2.35
C GLN A 70 2.45 20.10 3.03
N GLU A 71 3.69 19.95 2.60
CA GLU A 71 4.83 20.70 3.15
C GLU A 71 4.73 22.18 2.81
N THR A 72 4.34 22.49 1.58
CA THR A 72 4.05 23.86 1.14
C THR A 72 2.90 24.47 1.96
N MET A 73 1.83 23.70 2.20
CA MET A 73 0.70 24.16 3.03
C MET A 73 1.12 24.41 4.49
N LYS A 74 1.97 23.56 5.07
CA LYS A 74 2.52 23.76 6.42
C LYS A 74 3.36 25.02 6.51
N GLN A 75 4.23 25.27 5.54
CA GLN A 75 5.06 26.49 5.49
C GLN A 75 4.21 27.76 5.47
N TYR A 76 3.17 27.81 4.62
CA TYR A 76 2.28 28.97 4.58
C TYR A 76 1.51 29.17 5.90
N LEU A 77 1.09 28.09 6.56
CA LEU A 77 0.39 28.15 7.85
C LEU A 77 1.30 28.64 8.97
N GLU A 78 2.57 28.23 8.96
CA GLU A 78 3.58 28.65 9.93
C GLU A 78 3.97 30.13 9.75
N ILE A 79 4.12 30.59 8.51
CA ILE A 79 4.32 32.00 8.18
C ILE A 79 3.14 32.84 8.66
N ASN A 80 1.91 32.41 8.38
CA ASN A 80 0.71 33.16 8.80
C ASN A 80 0.62 33.26 10.34
N ARG A 81 0.98 32.18 11.05
CA ARG A 81 1.04 32.16 12.52
C ARG A 81 2.12 33.11 13.04
N LYS A 82 3.32 33.13 12.45
CA LYS A 82 4.37 34.09 12.80
C LYS A 82 3.93 35.53 12.57
N LEU A 83 3.37 35.84 11.39
CA LEU A 83 2.87 37.18 11.07
C LEU A 83 1.78 37.63 12.05
N ARG A 84 0.88 36.73 12.45
CA ARG A 84 -0.17 37.06 13.42
C ARG A 84 0.41 37.34 14.81
N VAL A 85 1.43 36.61 15.23
CA VAL A 85 2.16 36.84 16.47
C VAL A 85 2.91 38.17 16.40
N GLU A 86 3.64 38.45 15.32
CA GLU A 86 4.32 39.72 15.10
C GLU A 86 3.34 40.90 15.08
N LEU A 87 2.19 40.76 14.41
CA LEU A 87 1.13 41.78 14.43
C LEU A 87 0.59 42.00 15.84
N SER A 88 0.36 40.95 16.61
CA SER A 88 -0.11 41.08 17.99
C SER A 88 0.93 41.72 18.89
N ASN A 89 2.22 41.49 18.64
CA ASN A 89 3.34 42.10 19.35
C ASN A 89 3.52 43.58 18.95
N LEU A 90 3.39 43.91 17.66
CA LEU A 90 3.45 45.29 17.18
C LEU A 90 2.24 46.11 17.64
N LYS A 91 1.06 45.48 17.70
CA LYS A 91 -0.16 46.09 18.25
C LYS A 91 -0.25 45.99 19.76
N ALA A 92 0.69 45.32 20.43
CA ALA A 92 0.66 45.22 21.88
C ALA A 92 0.82 46.63 22.46
N ILE A 93 -0.22 47.09 23.13
CA ILE A 93 -0.29 48.41 23.78
C ILE A 93 0.93 48.62 24.70
N SER A 94 1.41 47.56 25.36
CA SER A 94 2.60 47.59 26.21
C SER A 94 3.90 47.95 25.47
N ARG A 95 4.04 47.57 24.19
CA ARG A 95 5.21 47.94 23.38
C ARG A 95 5.08 49.38 22.88
N LEU A 96 3.87 49.80 22.54
CA LEU A 96 3.57 51.19 22.16
C LEU A 96 3.76 52.15 23.34
N GLU A 97 3.37 51.77 24.56
CA GLU A 97 3.61 52.53 25.79
C GLU A 97 5.10 52.67 26.09
N LYS A 98 5.88 51.59 25.96
CA LYS A 98 7.35 51.68 26.07
C LYS A 98 7.95 52.62 25.04
N LEU A 99 7.54 52.51 23.78
CA LEU A 99 8.05 53.39 22.72
C LEU A 99 7.65 54.85 22.95
N ALA A 100 6.41 55.08 23.38
CA ALA A 100 5.89 56.41 23.73
C ALA A 100 6.68 57.03 24.90
N ALA A 101 6.95 56.26 25.95
CA ALA A 101 7.70 56.71 27.12
C ALA A 101 9.19 56.92 26.83
N GLU A 102 9.84 55.98 26.14
CA GLU A 102 11.30 55.98 25.94
C GLU A 102 11.74 56.86 24.76
N THR A 103 11.00 56.85 23.64
CA THR A 103 11.41 57.56 22.40
C THR A 103 10.74 58.92 22.25
N TYR A 104 9.49 59.04 22.70
CA TYR A 104 8.70 60.28 22.55
C TYR A 104 8.53 61.04 23.86
N GLY A 105 9.05 60.54 24.98
CA GLY A 105 8.94 61.18 26.30
C GLY A 105 7.50 61.34 26.80
N MET A 106 6.57 60.57 26.23
CA MET A 106 5.14 60.65 26.55
C MET A 106 4.84 59.88 27.84
N SER A 107 4.19 60.56 28.78
CA SER A 107 3.67 59.98 30.02
C SER A 107 2.15 59.95 30.02
N ALA A 108 1.55 59.08 30.84
CA ALA A 108 0.09 59.00 30.97
C ALA A 108 -0.51 60.39 31.27
N PRO A 109 -1.60 60.78 30.58
CA PRO A 109 -2.17 62.11 30.71
C PRO A 109 -2.69 62.34 32.12
N GLN A 110 -2.43 63.54 32.67
CA GLN A 110 -2.95 63.89 33.98
C GLN A 110 -4.48 64.03 33.93
N PRO A 111 -5.23 63.74 35.02
CA PRO A 111 -6.69 63.78 35.04
C PRO A 111 -7.29 65.12 34.57
N ARG A 112 -6.52 66.21 34.66
CA ARG A 112 -6.90 67.56 34.24
C ARG A 112 -6.78 67.83 32.73
N GLN A 113 -6.10 66.95 32.00
CA GLN A 113 -5.85 67.08 30.55
C GLN A 113 -6.80 66.22 29.70
N VAL A 114 -7.69 65.45 30.34
CA VAL A 114 -8.66 64.59 29.66
C VAL A 114 -9.97 65.36 29.47
N ILE A 115 -10.36 65.58 28.21
CA ILE A 115 -11.61 66.25 27.83
C ILE A 115 -12.56 65.20 27.26
N TYR A 116 -13.75 65.05 27.87
CA TYR A 116 -14.82 64.21 27.33
C TYR A 116 -15.64 65.02 26.33
N LEU A 117 -15.66 64.58 25.07
CA LEU A 117 -16.50 65.15 24.03
C LEU A 117 -17.92 64.55 24.14
N PRO A 118 -18.98 65.38 23.99
CA PRO A 118 -20.39 64.93 24.04
C PRO A 118 -20.81 64.11 22.81
#